data_AF-A0A800EZ51-F1
#
_entry.id   AF-A0A800EZ51-F1
#
_cell.length_a   1.000
_cell.length_b   1.000
_cell.length_c   1.000
_cell.angle_alpha   90.00
_cell.angle_beta   90.00
_cell.angle_gamma   90.00
#
_symmetry.space_group_name_H-M   'P 1'
#
loop_
_entity.id
_entity.type
_entity.pdbx_description
1 polymer ?
#
loop_
_entity_poly.entity_id
_entity_poly.type
_entity_poly.pdbx_seq_one_letter_code
_entity_poly.pdbx_strand_id
1 'polypeptide(L)' 'MTVDDAITLDANTSIGFVGAGRLGTSVAVALQRANYRVIAVSSRSASSAESFAKSVPGCAPVSSS' A
#
# COMPACT_ATOMS: atom_id res chain seq x y z
N MET A 1 28.06 -14.79 -7.58
CA MET A 1 27.31 -13.70 -8.22
C MET A 1 26.20 -13.32 -7.25
N THR A 2 26.42 -12.25 -6.51
CA THR A 2 25.65 -11.82 -5.34
C THR A 2 24.26 -11.35 -5.73
N VAL A 3 23.23 -11.96 -5.16
CA VAL A 3 21.83 -11.50 -5.25
C VAL A 3 21.43 -10.77 -3.95
N ASP A 4 22.42 -10.26 -3.21
CA ASP A 4 22.30 -9.92 -1.80
C ASP A 4 21.97 -8.43 -1.54
N ASP A 5 21.65 -7.66 -2.58
CA ASP A 5 21.23 -6.25 -2.48
C ASP A 5 19.76 -6.03 -2.89
N ALA A 6 19.00 -7.11 -3.13
CA ALA A 6 17.58 -7.01 -3.45
C ALA A 6 16.76 -6.92 -2.16
N ILE A 7 16.09 -5.79 -1.94
CA ILE A 7 15.06 -5.67 -0.90
C ILE A 7 13.97 -6.70 -1.22
N THR A 8 13.91 -7.75 -0.40
CA THR A 8 12.91 -8.81 -0.53
C THR A 8 11.73 -8.46 0.35
N LEU A 9 10.56 -8.33 -0.27
CA LEU A 9 9.29 -8.18 0.44
C LEU A 9 8.71 -9.57 0.64
N ASP A 10 8.27 -9.88 1.85
CA ASP A 10 7.57 -11.12 2.18
C ASP A 10 6.14 -10.82 2.68
N ALA A 11 5.37 -11.88 2.95
CA ALA A 11 3.97 -11.74 3.40
C ALA A 11 3.83 -11.03 4.76
N ASN A 12 4.89 -10.97 5.57
CA ASN A 12 4.88 -10.28 6.86
C ASN A 12 5.35 -8.81 6.78
N THR A 13 5.92 -8.40 5.65
CA THR A 13 6.35 -7.01 5.46
C THR A 13 5.13 -6.09 5.35
N SER A 14 5.03 -5.12 6.27
CA SER A 14 3.96 -4.13 6.27
C SER A 14 4.23 -3.03 5.25
N ILE A 15 3.33 -2.90 4.27
CA ILE A 15 3.47 -1.95 3.16
C ILE A 15 2.51 -0.77 3.36
N GLY A 16 3.04 0.44 3.27
CA GLY A 16 2.29 1.69 3.29
C GLY A 16 2.43 2.45 1.97
N PHE A 17 1.35 3.08 1.51
CA PHE A 17 1.35 3.93 0.31
C PHE A 17 1.23 5.40 0.67
N VAL A 18 2.04 6.24 0.01
CA VAL A 18 1.88 7.70 0.04
C VAL A 18 1.42 8.13 -1.36
N GLY A 19 0.20 8.61 -1.45
CA GLY A 19 -0.48 8.96 -2.70
C GLY A 19 -1.56 7.96 -3.09
N ALA A 20 -2.82 8.37 -2.90
CA ALA A 20 -4.00 7.59 -3.25
C ALA A 20 -4.49 7.82 -4.69
N GLY A 21 -3.55 7.95 -5.63
CA GLY A 21 -3.84 8.14 -7.05
C GLY A 21 -4.00 6.82 -7.80
N ARG A 22 -4.34 6.89 -9.10
CA ARG A 22 -4.57 5.71 -9.96
C ARG A 22 -3.44 4.67 -9.87
N LEU A 23 -2.18 5.12 -9.93
CA LEU A 23 -1.03 4.22 -9.86
C LEU A 23 -0.94 3.55 -8.49
N GLY A 24 -0.95 4.34 -7.41
CA GLY A 24 -0.88 3.82 -6.05
C GLY A 24 -1.96 2.79 -5.78
N THR A 25 -3.22 3.10 -6.12
CA THR A 25 -4.35 2.18 -5.92
C THR A 25 -4.17 0.90 -6.72
N SER A 26 -3.79 1.00 -7.98
CA SER A 26 -3.63 -0.19 -8.85
C SER A 26 -2.55 -1.13 -8.34
N VAL A 27 -1.40 -0.57 -7.95
CA VAL A 27 -0.27 -1.34 -7.41
C VAL A 27 -0.64 -1.96 -6.06
N ALA A 28 -1.28 -1.22 -5.17
CA ALA A 28 -1.69 -1.73 -3.87
C ALA A 28 -2.70 -2.88 -3.97
N VAL A 29 -3.66 -2.78 -4.90
CA VAL A 29 -4.61 -3.87 -5.19
C VAL A 29 -3.88 -5.10 -5.74
N ALA A 30 -2.91 -4.92 -6.65
CA ALA A 30 -2.13 -6.04 -7.19
C ALA A 30 -1.30 -6.73 -6.10
N LEU A 31 -0.65 -5.97 -5.22
CA LEU A 31 0.10 -6.48 -4.08
C LEU A 31 -0.81 -7.23 -3.09
N GLN A 32 -1.97 -6.66 -2.77
CA GLN A 32 -2.95 -7.32 -1.90
C GLN A 32 -3.44 -8.65 -2.49
N ARG A 33 -3.70 -8.71 -3.80
CA ARG A 33 -4.09 -9.95 -4.49
C ARG A 33 -2.98 -10.99 -4.50
N ALA A 34 -1.73 -10.56 -4.46
CA ALA A 34 -0.55 -11.41 -4.30
C ALA A 34 -0.26 -11.76 -2.82
N ASN A 35 -1.18 -11.49 -1.89
CA ASN A 35 -1.09 -11.73 -0.45
C ASN A 35 -0.01 -10.90 0.28
N TYR A 36 0.40 -9.77 -0.28
CA TYR A 36 1.23 -8.81 0.45
C TYR A 36 0.38 -7.96 1.39
N ARG A 37 0.99 -7.58 2.52
CA ARG A 37 0.31 -6.91 3.63
C ARG A 37 0.31 -5.39 3.46
N VAL A 38 -0.57 -4.87 2.62
CA VAL A 38 -0.79 -3.42 2.48
C VAL A 38 -1.68 -2.91 3.61
N ILE A 39 -1.11 -2.15 4.56
CA ILE A 39 -1.79 -1.77 5.81
C ILE A 39 -2.19 -0.30 5.90
N ALA A 40 -1.57 0.58 5.12
CA ALA A 40 -1.74 2.02 5.30
C ALA A 40 -1.73 2.78 3.98
N VAL A 41 -2.50 3.85 3.91
CA VAL A 41 -2.44 4.82 2.82
C VAL A 41 -2.55 6.24 3.35
N SER A 42 -1.68 7.14 2.90
CA SER A 42 -1.81 8.58 3.15
C SER A 42 -1.98 9.35 1.84
N SER A 43 -2.76 10.41 1.88
CA SER A 43 -2.96 11.32 0.75
C SER A 43 -3.32 12.70 1.28
N ARG A 44 -2.97 13.74 0.51
CA ARG A 44 -3.39 15.12 0.81
C ARG A 44 -4.91 15.27 0.83
N SER A 45 -5.62 14.45 0.07
CA SER A 45 -7.08 14.37 0.10
C SER A 45 -7.52 13.15 0.90
N ALA A 46 -8.25 13.38 2.00
CA ALA A 46 -8.84 12.33 2.81
C ALA A 46 -9.77 11.42 1.99
N SER A 47 -10.61 12.01 1.12
CA SER A 47 -11.53 11.24 0.28
C SER A 47 -10.82 10.30 -0.69
N SER A 48 -9.64 10.67 -1.19
CA SER A 48 -8.81 9.78 -2.00
C SER A 48 -8.23 8.64 -1.16
N ALA A 49 -7.69 8.93 0.03
CA ALA A 49 -7.15 7.90 0.92
C ALA A 49 -8.23 6.89 1.34
N GLU A 50 -9.44 7.37 1.67
CA GLU A 50 -10.58 6.51 2.00
C GLU A 50 -11.02 5.64 0.81
N SER A 51 -11.12 6.21 -0.39
CA SER A 51 -11.51 5.45 -1.59
C SER A 51 -10.49 4.37 -1.95
N PHE A 52 -9.21 4.67 -1.75
CA PHE A 52 -8.13 3.69 -1.88
C PHE A 52 -8.29 2.57 -0.85
N ALA A 53 -8.45 2.91 0.43
CA ALA A 53 -8.56 1.94 1.52
C ALA A 53 -9.76 0.99 1.32
N LYS A 54 -10.88 1.50 0.79
CA LYS A 54 -12.04 0.66 0.41
C LYS A 54 -11.72 -0.38 -0.65
N SER A 55 -10.73 -0.14 -1.50
CA SER A 55 -10.33 -1.05 -2.59
C SER A 55 -9.31 -2.10 -2.13
N VAL A 56 -8.69 -1.91 -0.96
CA VAL A 56 -7.58 -2.73 -0.46
C VAL A 56 -7.94 -3.27 0.93
N PRO A 57 -8.42 -4.52 1.04
CA PRO A 57 -8.76 -5.13 2.33
C PRO A 57 -7.60 -5.06 3.33
N GLY A 58 -7.88 -4.60 4.55
CA GLY A 58 -6.88 -4.46 5.62
C GLY A 58 -6.04 -3.18 5.57
N CYS A 59 -6.24 -2.31 4.56
CA CYS A 59 -5.59 -1.01 4.48
C CYS A 59 -6.42 0.06 5.20
N ALA A 60 -5.76 0.89 6.03
CA ALA A 60 -6.38 2.02 6.70
C ALA A 60 -5.87 3.36 6.14
N PRO A 61 -6.74 4.36 5.95
CA PRO A 61 -6.29 5.72 5.67
C PRO A 61 -5.63 6.31 6.91
N VAL A 62 -4.46 6.94 6.73
CA VAL A 62 -3.70 7.58 7.81
C VAL A 62 -3.41 9.05 7.47
N SER A 63 -3.60 9.91 8.47
CA SER A 63 -3.32 11.35 8.41
C SER A 63 -2.22 11.70 9.41
N SER A 64 -1.34 12.65 9.05
CA SER A 64 -0.47 13.29 10.05
C SER A 64 -1.32 14.19 10.92
N SER A 65 -1.31 13.92 12.22
CA SER A 65 -1.89 14.78 13.27
C SER A 65 -0.91 15.89 13.62
#